data_AF-A0A5B8S1T4-F1
#
_entry.id   AF-A0A5B8S1T4-F1
#
_cell.length_a   1.000
_cell.length_b   1.000
_cell.length_c   1.000
_cell.angle_alpha   90.00
_cell.angle_beta   90.00
_cell.angle_gamma   90.00
#
_symmetry.space_group_name_H-M   'P 1'
#
loop_
_entity.id
_entity.type
_entity.pdbx_description
1 polymer ?
#
loop_
_entity_poly.entity_id
_entity_poly.type
_entity_poly.pdbx_seq_one_letter_code
_entity_poly.pdbx_strand_id
1 'polypeptide(L)' 'MSDRVFRLLERHQKLDEALRLAQRRRLADPFEIIRLKKLKLAIKDRMARLLHRPRPT' A
#
# COMPACT_ATOMS: atom_id res chain seq x y z
N MET A 1 7.82 -1.67 -18.54
CA MET A 1 7.10 -1.72 -17.25
C MET A 1 5.78 -0.98 -17.42
N SER A 2 4.64 -1.65 -17.24
CA SER A 2 3.34 -1.00 -17.48
C SER A 2 3.12 0.15 -16.48
N ASP A 3 2.69 1.32 -16.95
CA ASP A 3 2.36 2.51 -16.15
C ASP A 3 1.53 2.21 -14.89
N ARG A 4 0.65 1.20 -14.98
CA ARG A 4 -0.18 0.74 -13.86
C ARG A 4 0.64 0.19 -12.69
N VAL A 5 1.70 -0.58 -12.97
CA VAL A 5 2.57 -1.15 -11.94
C VAL A 5 3.40 -0.04 -11.28
N PHE A 6 3.90 0.91 -12.08
CA PHE A 6 4.65 2.05 -11.57
C PHE A 6 3.81 2.92 -10.63
N ARG A 7 2.59 3.29 -11.02
CA ARG A 7 1.66 4.07 -10.17
C ARG A 7 1.25 3.32 -8.90
N LEU A 8 1.14 1.99 -8.96
CA LEU A 8 0.89 1.18 -7.76
C LEU A 8 2.08 1.18 -6.81
N LEU A 9 3.30 1.06 -7.34
CA LEU A 9 4.54 1.10 -6.56
C LEU A 9 4.72 2.47 -5.89
N GLU A 10 4.46 3.55 -6.62
CA GLU A 10 4.54 4.92 -6.11
C GLU A 10 3.55 5.13 -4.94
N ARG A 11 2.30 4.67 -5.09
CA ARG A 11 1.30 4.72 -4.01
C ARG A 11 1.72 3.88 -2.81
N HIS A 12 2.33 2.72 -3.04
CA HIS A 12 2.85 1.88 -1.97
C HIS A 12 3.94 2.60 -1.17
N GLN A 13 4.89 3.25 -1.85
CA GLN A 13 5.96 3.99 -1.18
C GLN A 13 5.43 5.17 -0.36
N LYS A 14 4.49 5.95 -0.91
CA LYS A 14 3.86 7.08 -0.18
C LYS A 14 3.14 6.61 1.09
N LEU A 15 2.49 5.45 1.05
CA LEU A 15 1.84 4.88 2.23
C LEU A 15 2.82 4.37 3.27
N ASP A 16 3.94 3.79 2.85
CA ASP A 16 5.00 3.37 3.78
C ASP A 16 5.65 4.55 4.49
N GLU A 17 5.87 5.65 3.77
CA GLU A 17 6.39 6.88 4.35
C GLU A 17 5.39 7.51 5.32
N ALA A 18 4.10 7.60 4.95
CA ALA A 18 3.06 8.07 5.86
C ALA A 18 2.94 7.22 7.13
N LEU A 19 3.08 5.89 7.01
CA LEU A 19 3.07 4.98 8.15
C LEU A 19 4.29 5.18 9.05
N ARG A 20 5.49 5.38 8.49
CA ARG A 20 6.71 5.69 9.26
C ARG A 20 6.60 7.03 9.98
N LEU A 21 6.07 8.05 9.31
CA LEU A 21 5.86 9.37 9.89
C LEU A 21 4.83 9.31 11.02
N ALA A 22 3.70 8.62 10.82
CA ALA A 22 2.70 8.39 11.86
C ALA A 22 3.31 7.65 13.06
N GLN A 23 4.08 6.57 12.85
CA GLN A 23 4.72 5.84 13.94
C GLN A 23 5.78 6.65 14.70
N ARG A 24 6.44 7.60 14.04
CA ARG A 24 7.42 8.49 14.68
C ARG A 24 6.78 9.65 15.44
N ARG A 25 5.49 9.92 15.23
CA ARG A 25 4.78 10.95 16.00
C ARG A 25 4.57 10.48 17.43
N ARG A 26 4.92 11.34 18.38
CA ARG A 26 4.80 11.10 19.83
C ARG A 26 3.33 10.97 20.29
N LEU A 27 2.39 11.50 19.51
CA LEU A 27 0.94 11.45 19.71
C LEU A 27 0.25 10.89 18.46
N ALA A 28 0.73 9.75 17.96
CA ALA A 28 0.10 9.10 16.83
C ALA A 28 -1.25 8.50 17.25
N ASP A 29 -2.31 8.78 16.50
CA ASP A 29 -3.60 8.13 16.71
C ASP A 29 -3.49 6.64 16.31
N PRO A 30 -3.74 5.68 17.23
CA PRO A 30 -3.75 4.26 16.90
C PRO A 30 -4.67 3.92 15.71
N PHE A 31 -5.79 4.63 15.56
CA PHE A 31 -6.73 4.44 14.45
C PHE A 31 -6.13 4.89 13.11
N GLU A 32 -5.32 5.96 13.09
CA GLU A 32 -4.59 6.41 11.89
C GLU A 32 -3.60 5.33 11.44
N ILE A 33 -2.84 4.75 12.37
CA ILE A 33 -1.89 3.66 12.09
C ILE A 33 -2.62 2.42 11.55
N ILE A 34 -3.74 2.02 12.18
CA ILE A 34 -4.53 0.87 11.73
C ILE A 34 -5.10 1.11 10.33
N ARG A 35 -5.61 2.33 10.05
CA ARG A 35 -6.12 2.71 8.75
C ARG A 35 -5.03 2.65 7.67
N LEU A 36 -3.85 3.18 7.95
CA LEU A 36 -2.69 3.13 7.05
C LEU A 36 -2.26 1.68 6.77
N LYS A 37 -2.24 0.82 7.79
CA LYS A 37 -1.95 -0.62 7.62
C LYS A 37 -3.00 -1.32 6.75
N LYS A 38 -4.30 -1.05 6.96
CA LYS A 38 -5.38 -1.62 6.12
C LYS A 38 -5.26 -1.18 4.66
N LEU A 39 -4.96 0.10 4.42
CA LEU A 39 -4.74 0.61 3.06
C LEU A 39 -3.53 -0.05 2.39
N LYS A 40 -2.44 -0.27 3.13
CA LYS A 40 -1.27 -1.00 2.63
C LYS A 40 -1.62 -2.45 2.26
N LEU A 41 -2.39 -3.14 3.11
CA LEU A 41 -2.86 -4.50 2.82
C LEU A 41 -3.72 -4.56 1.55
N ALA A 42 -4.68 -3.64 1.40
CA ALA A 42 -5.53 -3.59 0.21
C ALA A 42 -4.75 -3.37 -1.09
N ILE A 43 -3.65 -2.60 -1.06
CA ILE A 43 -2.75 -2.43 -2.21
C ILE A 43 -2.00 -3.72 -2.50
N LYS A 44 -1.46 -4.39 -1.47
CA LYS A 44 -0.79 -5.69 -1.63
C LYS A 44 -1.73 -6.73 -2.24
N ASP A 45 -2.99 -6.77 -1.80
CA ASP A 45 -4.01 -7.68 -2.34
C ASP A 45 -4.39 -7.35 -3.79
N ARG A 46 -4.38 -6.05 -4.17
CA ARG A 46 -4.55 -5.64 -5.57
C ARG A 46 -3.34 -6.02 -6.42
N MET A 47 -2.12 -5.85 -5.92
CA MET A 47 -0.90 -6.29 -6.61
C MET A 47 -0.91 -7.80 -6.80
N ALA A 48 -1.22 -8.55 -5.74
CA ALA A 48 -1.35 -10.00 -5.80
C ALA A 48 -2.37 -10.39 -6.88
N ARG A 49 -3.59 -9.84 -6.89
CA ARG A 49 -4.58 -10.13 -7.94
C ARG A 49 -4.13 -9.76 -9.35
N LEU A 50 -3.36 -8.69 -9.53
CA LEU A 50 -2.82 -8.32 -10.84
C LEU A 50 -1.71 -9.26 -11.31
N LEU A 51 -0.84 -9.70 -10.38
CA LEU A 51 0.29 -10.59 -10.65
C LEU A 51 -0.14 -12.06 -10.76
N HIS A 52 -1.16 -12.46 -10.02
CA HIS A 52 -1.69 -13.82 -9.96
C HIS A 52 -2.89 -14.03 -10.89
N ARG A 53 -3.29 -13.05 -11.70
CA ARG A 53 -4.31 -13.28 -12.73
C ARG A 53 -3.73 -14.30 -13.72
N PRO A 54 -4.24 -15.55 -13.78
CA PRO A 54 -3.80 -16.48 -14.81
C PRO A 54 -4.16 -15.83 -16.15
N ARG A 55 -3.22 -15.86 -17.10
CA ARG A 55 -3.53 -15.49 -18.48
C ARG A 55 -4.68 -16.41 -18.91
N PRO A 56 -5.85 -15.89 -19.32
CA PRO A 56 -6.81 -16.74 -20.01
C PRO A 56 -6.09 -17.23 -21.27
N THR A 57 -6.00 -18.55 -21.39
CA THR A 57 -5.58 -19.24 -22.62
C THR A 57 -6.70 -19.18 -23.63
#